data_AF-A0A485D3S6-F1
#
_entry.id   AF-A0A485D3S6-F1
#
_cell.length_a   1.000
_cell.length_b   1.000
_cell.length_c   1.000
_cell.angle_alpha   90.00
_cell.angle_beta   90.00
_cell.angle_gamma   90.00
#
_symmetry.space_group_name_H-M   'P 1'
#
loop_
_entity.id
_entity.type
_entity.pdbx_description
1 polymer ?
#
loop_
_entity_poly.entity_id
_entity_poly.type
_entity_poly.pdbx_seq_one_letter_code
_entity_poly.pdbx_strand_id
1 'polypeptide(L)' 'MAFWLWGENRNRRVWIFADELPTLHKLPDLVEILPEARKFGGCYVFGIQSYAQLEDIYGVKPAATLL' A
#
# COMPACT_ATOMS: atom_id res chain seq x y z
N MET A 1 6.03 7.43 -6.58
CA MET A 1 6.96 7.91 -7.63
C MET A 1 8.45 7.63 -7.38
N ALA A 2 8.94 7.50 -6.13
CA ALA A 2 10.37 7.28 -5.87
C ALA A 2 10.91 5.87 -6.22
N PHE A 3 10.06 4.84 -6.24
CA PHE A 3 10.47 3.45 -6.51
C PHE A 3 10.97 3.21 -7.93
N TRP A 4 10.47 3.97 -8.92
CA TRP A 4 10.78 3.78 -10.34
C TRP A 4 12.20 4.18 -10.75
N LEU A 5 12.85 5.04 -9.96
CA LEU A 5 14.24 5.45 -10.20
C LEU A 5 15.23 4.35 -9.83
N TRP A 6 14.79 3.37 -9.05
CA TRP A 6 15.59 2.24 -8.62
C TRP A 6 15.20 1.07 -9.53
N GLY A 7 16.08 0.69 -10.46
CA GLY A 7 15.80 -0.40 -11.41
C GLY A 7 15.28 -1.68 -10.73
N GLU A 8 14.52 -2.50 -11.48
CA GLU A 8 13.88 -3.71 -10.96
C GLU A 8 14.89 -4.60 -10.21
N ASN A 9 14.69 -4.76 -8.90
CA ASN A 9 15.59 -5.54 -8.06
C ASN A 9 14.81 -6.28 -6.97
N ARG A 10 14.59 -7.57 -7.19
CA ARG A 10 13.86 -8.45 -6.26
C ARG A 10 14.60 -8.72 -4.95
N ASN A 11 15.91 -8.44 -4.88
CA ASN A 11 16.69 -8.62 -3.65
C ASN A 11 16.65 -7.39 -2.74
N ARG A 12 16.24 -6.22 -3.27
CA ARG A 12 16.04 -5.04 -2.45
C ARG A 12 14.79 -5.26 -1.61
N ARG A 13 14.82 -4.88 -0.33
CA ARG A 13 13.63 -4.90 0.53
C ARG A 13 13.45 -3.54 1.17
N VAL A 14 12.50 -2.77 0.63
CA VAL A 14 12.12 -1.48 1.20
C VAL A 14 10.83 -1.68 1.96
N TRP A 15 10.91 -1.56 3.28
CA TRP A 15 9.75 -1.71 4.15
C TRP A 15 9.12 -0.35 4.40
N ILE A 16 7.84 -0.24 4.10
CA ILE A 16 7.03 0.93 4.43
C ILE A 16 6.04 0.49 5.50
N PHE A 17 6.18 1.09 6.68
CA PHE A 17 5.28 0.91 7.79
C PHE A 17 4.41 2.16 7.91
N ALA A 18 3.10 1.97 7.84
CA ALA A 18 2.14 3.02 8.11
C ALA A 18 1.14 2.50 9.14
N ASP A 19 1.21 3.06 10.34
CA ASP A 19 0.44 2.65 11.52
C ASP A 19 -1.05 3.03 11.41
N GLU A 20 -1.38 4.07 10.65
CA GLU A 20 -2.75 4.53 10.51
C GLU A 20 -3.06 4.92 9.07
N LEU A 21 -3.57 3.96 8.30
CA LEU A 21 -4.15 4.24 6.98
C LEU A 21 -5.27 5.30 6.98
N PRO A 22 -6.13 5.43 8.02
CA PRO A 22 -7.22 6.40 8.05
C PRO A 22 -6.81 7.86 8.22
N THR A 23 -5.74 8.13 8.93
CA THR A 23 -5.24 9.51 9.12
C THR A 23 -4.46 10.00 7.91
N LEU A 24 -3.95 9.08 7.09
CA LEU A 24 -3.39 9.39 5.78
C LEU A 24 -4.55 9.59 4.80
N HIS A 25 -4.69 10.78 4.23
CA HIS A 25 -5.65 11.03 3.15
C HIS A 25 -5.61 9.89 2.12
N LYS A 26 -6.78 9.40 1.70
CA LYS A 26 -6.96 8.28 0.77
C LYS A 26 -5.90 8.35 -0.34
N LEU A 27 -5.04 7.35 -0.42
CA LEU A 27 -4.07 7.21 -1.50
C LEU A 27 -4.80 6.54 -2.68
N PRO A 28 -5.22 7.29 -3.72
CA PRO A 28 -6.04 6.75 -4.80
C PRO A 28 -5.34 5.61 -5.56
N ASP A 29 -4.01 5.60 -5.58
CA ASP A 29 -3.21 4.67 -6.39
C ASP A 29 -2.57 3.54 -5.57
N LEU A 30 -2.88 3.41 -4.28
CA LEU A 30 -2.21 2.43 -3.42
C LEU A 30 -2.36 1.00 -3.94
N VAL A 31 -3.55 0.68 -4.43
CA VAL A 31 -3.93 -0.66 -4.91
C VAL A 31 -3.19 -1.03 -6.20
N GLU A 32 -2.87 -0.04 -7.04
CA GLU A 32 -2.08 -0.25 -8.27
C GLU A 32 -0.57 -0.24 -7.99
N ILE A 33 -0.13 0.61 -7.05
CA ILE A 33 1.30 0.75 -6.69
C ILE A 33 1.80 -0.47 -5.89
N LEU A 34 0.96 -1.12 -5.09
CA LEU A 34 1.35 -2.28 -4.28
C LEU A 34 1.94 -3.44 -5.13
N PRO A 35 1.25 -3.92 -6.19
CA PRO A 35 1.80 -4.90 -7.12
C PRO A 35 3.07 -4.45 -7.83
N GLU A 36 3.16 -3.18 -8.25
CA GLU A 36 4.33 -2.65 -8.93
C GLU A 36 5.53 -2.59 -8.00
N ALA A 37 5.35 -1.99 -6.83
CA ALA A 37 6.41 -1.87 -5.84
C ALA A 37 6.92 -3.23 -5.38
N ARG A 38 6.09 -4.28 -5.37
CA ARG A 38 6.55 -5.67 -5.14
C ARG A 38 7.62 -6.12 -6.14
N LYS A 39 7.57 -5.68 -7.41
CA LYS A 39 8.61 -5.98 -8.42
C LYS A 39 9.96 -5.33 -8.07
N PHE A 40 9.90 -4.14 -7.46
CA PHE A 40 11.06 -3.39 -6.99
C PHE A 40 11.50 -3.77 -5.57
N GLY A 41 10.81 -4.73 -4.93
CA GLY A 41 11.12 -5.16 -3.58
C GLY A 41 10.52 -4.32 -2.45
N GLY A 42 9.47 -3.55 -2.75
CA GLY A 42 8.67 -2.85 -1.76
C GLY A 42 7.80 -3.82 -0.96
N CYS A 43 7.93 -3.80 0.36
CA CYS A 43 7.06 -4.47 1.31
C CYS A 43 6.29 -3.41 2.09
N TYR A 44 4.96 -3.48 2.07
CA TYR A 44 4.10 -2.51 2.72
C TYR A 44 3.35 -3.20 3.85
N VAL A 45 3.38 -2.60 5.03
CA VAL A 45 2.65 -3.06 6.21
C VAL A 45 1.79 -1.90 6.65
N PHE A 46 0.48 -2.10 6.58
CA PHE A 46 -0.50 -1.12 7.01
C PHE A 46 -1.20 -1.58 8.28
N GLY A 47 -1.22 -0.72 9.28
CA GLY A 47 -2.07 -0.82 10.46
C GLY A 47 -3.47 -0.31 10.14
N ILE A 48 -4.48 -1.14 10.40
CA ILE A 48 -5.88 -0.78 10.27
C ILE A 48 -6.58 -1.18 11.57
N GLN A 49 -7.32 -0.25 12.18
CA GLN A 49 -8.04 -0.52 13.42
C GLN A 49 -9.41 -1.19 13.18
N SER A 50 -10.06 -0.92 12.04
CA SER A 50 -11.37 -1.48 11.69
C SER A 50 -11.57 -1.64 10.18
N TYR A 51 -12.20 -2.75 9.77
CA TYR A 51 -12.60 -2.99 8.39
C TYR A 51 -13.57 -1.93 7.86
N ALA A 52 -14.47 -1.41 8.70
CA ALA A 52 -15.41 -0.37 8.32
C ALA A 52 -14.71 0.95 7.94
N GLN A 53 -13.59 1.28 8.60
CA GLN A 53 -12.77 2.43 8.21
C GLN A 53 -12.07 2.18 6.88
N LEU A 54 -11.58 0.96 6.65
CA LEU A 54 -10.96 0.60 5.38
C LEU A 54 -11.95 0.74 4.21
N GLU A 55 -13.20 0.29 4.38
CA GLU A 55 -14.25 0.46 3.38
C GLU A 55 -14.64 1.92 3.16
N ASP A 56 -14.67 2.75 4.20
CA ASP A 56 -14.99 4.18 4.07
C ASP A 56 -13.89 4.94 3.31
N ILE A 57 -12.63 4.63 3.61
CA ILE A 57 -11.47 5.26 2.96
C ILE A 57 -11.32 4.72 1.54
N TYR A 58 -11.17 3.41 1.36
CA TYR A 58 -10.79 2.81 0.07
C TYR A 58 -12.00 2.38 -0.77
N GLY A 59 -13.15 2.13 -0.15
CA GLY A 59 -14.32 1.50 -0.78
C GLY A 59 -14.36 -0.01 -0.52
N VAL A 60 -15.54 -0.62 -0.66
CA VAL A 60 -15.77 -2.07 -0.44
C VAL A 60 -14.89 -2.95 -1.34
N LYS A 61 -14.77 -2.61 -2.63
CA LYS A 61 -13.99 -3.42 -3.59
C LYS A 61 -12.48 -3.35 -3.36
N PRO A 62 -11.86 -2.16 -3.17
CA PRO A 62 -10.42 -2.11 -2.96
C PRO A 62 -10.01 -2.53 -1.55
N ALA A 63 -10.88 -2.34 -0.54
CA ALA A 63 -10.69 -2.89 0.81
C ALA A 63 -10.56 -4.42 0.80
N ALA A 64 -11.41 -5.12 0.05
CA ALA A 64 -11.34 -6.58 -0.10
C ALA A 64 -10.07 -7.07 -0.83
N THR A 65 -9.44 -6.22 -1.65
CA THR A 65 -8.18 -6.53 -2.35
C THR A 65 -6.95 -6.23 -1.47
N LEU A 66 -7.10 -5.38 -0.45
CA LEU A 66 -6.03 -5.00 0.48
C LEU A 66 -5.89 -5.95 1.69
N LEU A 67 -6.96 -6.72 2.00
CA LEU A 67 -6.94 -7.84 2.95
C LEU A 67 -6.42 -9.13 2.31
#